data_AF-A0A521DQD6-F1
#
_entry.id   AF-A0A521DQD6-F1
#
_cell.length_a   1.000
_cell.length_b   1.000
_cell.length_c   1.000
_cell.angle_alpha   90.00
_cell.angle_beta   90.00
_cell.angle_gamma   90.00
#
_symmetry.space_group_name_H-M   'P 1'
#
loop_
_entity.id
_entity.type
_entity.pdbx_description
1 polymer ?
#
loop_
_entity_poly.entity_id
_entity_poly.type
_entity_poly.pdbx_seq_one_letter_code
_entity_poly.pdbx_strand_id
1 'polypeptide(L)'
;MFYVLVSKDAMTDRTRQFEILEAGSCAGVDRIRRRGVIAIATDHMVDPANFVVRDLAVVPRDAESLNARRLAAAQLHLRQKRDRLLAQSDWTQVPDAPVDRAAWARYRQALRELPQSADPFDPVFPRRPDLKGGST
;
A
#
# COMPACT_ATOMS: atom_id res chain seq x y z
N MET A 1 -16.18 -13.22 -21.48
CA MET A 1 -16.31 -14.04 -20.26
C MET A 1 -15.00 -13.94 -19.52
N PHE A 2 -15.03 -13.70 -18.21
CA PHE A 2 -13.84 -13.57 -17.36
C PHE A 2 -13.81 -14.73 -16.37
N TYR A 3 -12.67 -14.92 -15.69
CA TYR A 3 -12.55 -15.91 -14.64
C TYR A 3 -11.65 -15.43 -13.51
N VAL A 4 -11.82 -16.09 -12.37
CA VAL A 4 -11.01 -15.98 -11.17
C VAL A 4 -10.49 -17.38 -10.82
N LEU A 5 -9.19 -17.51 -10.54
CA LEU A 5 -8.58 -18.77 -10.07
C LEU A 5 -8.46 -18.81 -8.56
N VAL A 6 -8.87 -19.92 -7.96
CA VAL A 6 -8.79 -20.19 -6.52
C VAL A 6 -8.19 -21.58 -6.29
N SER A 7 -7.42 -21.77 -5.22
CA SER A 7 -6.86 -23.08 -4.87
C SER A 7 -7.96 -24.13 -4.65
N LYS A 8 -7.73 -25.36 -5.13
CA LYS A 8 -8.63 -26.51 -4.95
C LYS A 8 -8.67 -27.00 -3.50
N ASP A 9 -7.54 -26.90 -2.80
CA ASP A 9 -7.43 -27.32 -1.39
C ASP A 9 -8.28 -26.43 -0.48
N ALA A 10 -8.43 -25.16 -0.88
CA ALA A 10 -9.30 -24.20 -0.23
C ALA A 10 -10.77 -24.69 -0.22
N MET A 11 -11.25 -25.28 -1.31
CA MET A 11 -12.66 -25.66 -1.48
C MET A 11 -13.16 -26.78 -0.54
N THR A 12 -12.25 -27.54 0.08
CA THR A 12 -12.61 -28.62 1.03
C THR A 12 -13.01 -28.06 2.40
N ASP A 13 -12.67 -26.80 2.67
CA ASP A 13 -12.95 -26.11 3.92
C ASP A 13 -14.17 -25.18 3.75
N ARG A 14 -15.38 -25.72 3.96
CA ARG A 14 -16.68 -25.04 3.72
C ARG A 14 -16.95 -23.81 4.60
N THR A 15 -16.01 -23.39 5.43
CA THR A 15 -16.14 -22.25 6.35
C THR A 15 -15.14 -21.13 6.07
N ARG A 16 -14.34 -21.21 5.00
CA ARG A 16 -13.25 -20.24 4.74
C ARG A 16 -13.49 -19.31 3.56
N GLN A 17 -13.06 -18.06 3.74
CA GLN A 17 -12.87 -17.06 2.70
C GLN A 17 -11.55 -17.35 1.96
N PHE A 18 -11.56 -17.28 0.63
CA PHE A 18 -10.41 -17.61 -0.20
C PHE A 18 -9.90 -16.42 -1.00
N GLU A 19 -8.58 -16.33 -1.12
CA GLU A 19 -7.93 -15.31 -1.94
C GLU A 19 -7.94 -15.71 -3.42
N ILE A 20 -8.15 -14.69 -4.27
CA ILE A 20 -8.06 -14.81 -5.72
C ILE A 20 -6.58 -14.85 -6.10
N LEU A 21 -6.16 -15.94 -6.75
CA LEU A 21 -4.77 -16.13 -7.17
C LEU A 21 -4.48 -15.42 -8.50
N GLU A 22 -5.48 -15.39 -9.38
CA GLU A 22 -5.37 -14.80 -10.72
C GLU A 22 -6.76 -14.42 -11.21
N ALA A 23 -6.88 -13.32 -11.94
CA ALA A 23 -8.09 -12.94 -12.67
C ALA A 23 -7.73 -12.68 -14.14
N GLY A 24 -8.56 -13.15 -15.09
CA GLY A 24 -8.22 -13.10 -16.51
C GLY A 24 -9.42 -13.19 -17.45
N SER A 25 -9.16 -12.93 -18.73
CA SER A 25 -10.15 -13.10 -19.82
C SER A 25 -10.18 -14.55 -20.32
N CYS A 26 -11.37 -15.08 -20.59
CA CYS A 26 -11.58 -16.45 -21.07
C CYS A 26 -11.07 -16.74 -22.49
N ALA A 27 -10.40 -15.81 -23.16
CA ALA A 27 -9.67 -16.10 -24.40
C ALA A 27 -8.45 -17.02 -24.09
N GLY A 28 -8.71 -18.31 -23.82
CA GLY A 28 -7.67 -19.30 -23.49
C GLY A 28 -7.96 -20.25 -22.31
N VAL A 29 -9.22 -20.40 -21.85
CA VAL A 29 -9.55 -21.28 -20.69
C VAL A 29 -9.08 -22.73 -20.87
N ASP A 30 -8.95 -23.20 -22.12
CA ASP A 30 -8.42 -24.54 -22.47
C ASP A 30 -6.96 -24.79 -22.06
N ARG A 31 -6.20 -23.74 -21.72
CA ARG A 31 -4.79 -23.86 -21.32
C ARG A 31 -4.59 -23.90 -19.79
N ILE A 32 -5.66 -23.82 -19.00
CA ILE A 32 -5.60 -23.80 -17.53
C ILE A 32 -5.60 -25.24 -16.98
N ARG A 33 -4.61 -26.04 -17.35
CA ARG A 33 -4.31 -27.34 -16.69
C ARG A 33 -3.35 -27.16 -15.52
N ARG A 34 -3.58 -26.16 -14.65
CA ARG A 34 -2.82 -26.07 -13.39
C ARG A 34 -3.44 -27.05 -12.38
N ARG A 35 -2.65 -28.03 -11.92
CA ARG A 35 -3.06 -29.00 -10.90
C ARG A 35 -3.27 -28.25 -9.59
N GLY A 36 -4.48 -28.32 -9.01
CA GLY A 36 -4.78 -27.71 -7.71
C GLY A 36 -5.41 -26.30 -7.73
N VAL A 37 -5.95 -25.84 -8.86
CA VAL A 37 -6.70 -24.58 -8.96
C VAL A 37 -8.03 -24.81 -9.67
N ILE A 38 -9.03 -23.99 -9.35
CA ILE A 38 -10.36 -24.01 -9.94
C ILE A 38 -10.66 -22.62 -10.51
N ALA A 39 -11.24 -22.58 -11.71
CA ALA A 39 -11.72 -21.36 -12.33
C ALA A 39 -13.19 -21.14 -11.98
N ILE A 40 -13.51 -19.96 -11.46
CA ILE A 40 -14.87 -19.46 -11.26
C ILE A 40 -15.13 -18.43 -12.34
N ALA A 41 -16.15 -18.68 -13.17
CA ALA A 41 -16.51 -17.77 -14.25
C ALA A 41 -17.18 -16.51 -13.69
N THR A 42 -16.82 -15.36 -14.24
CA THR A 42 -17.36 -14.05 -13.87
C THR A 42 -17.82 -13.30 -15.12
N ASP A 43 -18.84 -12.47 -14.96
CA ASP A 43 -19.42 -11.62 -16.00
C ASP A 43 -18.52 -10.41 -16.30
N HIS A 44 -17.79 -9.91 -15.30
CA HIS A 44 -16.85 -8.81 -15.39
C HIS A 44 -15.45 -9.20 -14.88
N MET A 45 -14.47 -8.36 -15.20
CA MET A 45 -13.11 -8.50 -14.67
C MET A 45 -13.09 -8.14 -13.19
N VAL A 46 -12.67 -9.08 -12.36
CA VAL A 46 -12.62 -8.93 -10.92
C VAL A 46 -11.22 -8.50 -10.49
N ASP A 47 -11.13 -7.44 -9.69
CA ASP A 47 -9.88 -7.03 -9.05
C ASP A 47 -9.60 -7.90 -7.81
N PRO A 48 -8.55 -8.75 -7.82
CA PRO A 48 -8.18 -9.58 -6.67
C PRO A 48 -7.93 -8.80 -5.38
N ALA A 49 -7.62 -7.49 -5.48
CA ALA A 49 -7.41 -6.64 -4.33
C ALA A 49 -8.71 -6.33 -3.57
N ASN A 50 -9.83 -6.23 -4.30
CA ASN A 50 -11.11 -5.78 -3.76
C ASN A 50 -12.10 -6.91 -3.52
N PHE A 51 -11.89 -8.08 -4.13
CA PHE A 51 -12.81 -9.20 -4.08
C PHE A 51 -12.15 -10.46 -3.52
N VAL A 52 -12.98 -11.34 -2.97
CA VAL A 52 -12.61 -12.66 -2.45
C VAL A 52 -13.66 -13.67 -2.88
N VAL A 53 -13.32 -14.95 -2.78
CA VAL A 53 -14.29 -16.01 -3.01
C VAL A 53 -14.80 -16.52 -1.66
N ARG A 54 -16.12 -16.51 -1.48
CA ARG A 54 -16.82 -17.05 -0.31
C ARG A 54 -17.98 -17.91 -0.81
N ASP A 55 -18.10 -19.13 -0.33
CA ASP A 55 -19.17 -20.06 -0.71
C ASP A 55 -19.34 -20.21 -2.24
N LEU A 56 -18.21 -20.27 -2.96
CA LEU A 56 -18.12 -20.35 -4.43
C LEU A 56 -18.64 -19.12 -5.18
N ALA A 57 -18.97 -18.03 -4.48
CA ALA A 57 -19.32 -16.75 -5.05
C ALA A 57 -18.16 -15.77 -4.91
N VAL A 58 -17.92 -14.97 -5.95
CA VAL A 58 -17.05 -13.80 -5.84
C VAL A 58 -17.83 -12.72 -5.09
N VAL A 59 -17.34 -12.34 -3.91
CA VAL A 59 -17.95 -11.30 -3.09
C VAL A 59 -16.95 -10.17 -2.86
N PRO A 60 -17.41 -8.91 -2.75
CA PRO A 60 -16.57 -7.83 -2.29
C PRO A 60 -15.96 -8.18 -0.93
N ARG A 61 -14.69 -7.80 -0.72
CA ARG A 61 -14.12 -7.79 0.63
C ARG A 61 -14.93 -6.85 1.51
N ASP A 62 -15.00 -7.18 2.79
CA ASP A 62 -15.62 -6.34 3.80
C ASP A 62 -14.94 -4.96 3.84
N ALA A 63 -15.76 -3.93 4.12
CA ALA A 63 -15.31 -2.54 4.13
C ALA A 63 -14.19 -2.30 5.15
N GLU A 64 -14.20 -3.01 6.28
CA GLU A 64 -13.16 -2.92 7.31
C GLU A 64 -11.81 -3.41 6.78
N SER A 65 -11.75 -4.57 6.14
CA SER A 65 -10.52 -5.10 5.52
C SER A 65 -9.99 -4.19 4.42
N LEU A 66 -10.88 -3.62 3.59
CA LEU A 66 -10.48 -2.65 2.57
C LEU A 66 -9.89 -1.40 3.21
N ASN A 67 -10.51 -0.88 4.28
CA ASN A 67 -10.02 0.27 5.02
C ASN A 67 -8.67 -0.02 5.70
N ALA A 68 -8.50 -1.19 6.31
CA ALA A 68 -7.24 -1.60 6.92
C ALA A 68 -6.10 -1.67 5.89
N ARG A 69 -6.36 -2.20 4.70
CA ARG A 69 -5.39 -2.22 3.58
C ARG A 69 -5.04 -0.81 3.10
N ARG A 70 -6.06 0.05 2.93
CA ARG A 70 -5.88 1.46 2.54
C ARG A 70 -5.04 2.21 3.57
N LEU A 71 -5.33 2.03 4.85
CA LEU A 71 -4.58 2.62 5.96
C LEU A 71 -3.13 2.14 5.95
N ALA A 72 -2.90 0.83 5.77
CA ALA A 72 -1.55 0.28 5.70
C ALA A 72 -0.73 0.85 4.52
N ALA A 73 -1.36 0.99 3.35
CA ALA A 73 -0.73 1.60 2.17
C ALA A 73 -0.42 3.09 2.41
N ALA A 74 -1.36 3.84 2.99
CA ALA A 74 -1.18 5.25 3.33
C ALA A 74 -0.04 5.45 4.34
N GLN A 75 0.03 4.63 5.38
CA GLN A 75 1.14 4.65 6.35
C GLN A 75 2.49 4.31 5.71
N LEU A 76 2.52 3.37 4.76
CA LEU A 76 3.74 3.05 4.02
C LEU A 76 4.23 4.25 3.22
N HIS A 77 3.34 4.92 2.48
CA HIS A 77 3.66 6.12 1.71
C HIS A 77 4.17 7.26 2.61
N LEU A 78 3.53 7.47 3.77
CA LEU A 78 3.97 8.46 4.75
C LEU A 78 5.42 8.18 5.20
N ARG A 79 5.72 6.93 5.59
CA ARG A 79 7.07 6.52 6.01
C ARG A 79 8.10 6.71 4.88
N GLN A 80 7.78 6.32 3.66
CA GLN A 80 8.66 6.51 2.50
C GLN A 80 8.97 8.00 2.23
N LYS A 81 7.95 8.87 2.29
CA LYS A 81 8.14 10.31 2.09
C LYS A 81 8.97 10.93 3.22
N ARG A 82 8.72 10.54 4.48
CA ARG A 82 9.57 10.91 5.61
C ARG A 82 11.03 10.52 5.36
N ASP A 83 11.28 9.27 4.99
CA ASP A 83 12.63 8.75 4.80
C ASP A 83 13.36 9.49 3.68
N ARG A 84 12.65 9.80 2.59
CA ARG A 84 13.17 10.65 1.51
C ARG A 84 13.56 12.05 2.01
N LEU A 85 12.71 12.70 2.80
CA LEU A 85 12.97 14.05 3.33
C LEU A 85 14.12 14.06 4.36
N LEU A 86 14.25 13.00 5.16
CA LEU A 86 15.41 12.80 6.04
C LEU A 86 16.69 12.59 5.22
N ALA A 87 16.68 11.76 4.19
CA ALA A 87 17.85 11.58 3.32
C ALA A 87 18.25 12.90 2.62
N GLN A 88 17.28 13.66 2.11
CA GLN A 88 17.53 14.95 1.45
C GLN A 88 18.10 16.04 2.39
N SER A 89 17.89 15.88 3.71
CA SER A 89 18.38 16.81 4.73
C SER A 89 19.62 16.30 5.44
N ASP A 90 20.18 15.16 5.05
CA ASP A 90 21.26 14.52 5.79
C ASP A 90 22.57 15.33 5.75
N TRP A 91 22.86 15.95 4.60
CA TRP A 91 24.02 16.83 4.42
C TRP A 91 24.04 18.04 5.38
N THR A 92 22.88 18.44 5.94
CA THR A 92 22.77 19.57 6.89
C THR A 92 23.30 19.23 8.28
N GLN A 93 23.55 17.95 8.56
CA GLN A 93 24.02 17.49 9.86
C GLN A 93 25.55 17.60 10.00
N VAL A 94 26.26 17.70 8.88
CA VAL A 94 27.72 17.86 8.83
C VAL A 94 28.13 19.18 9.51
N PRO A 95 29.22 19.22 10.31
CA PRO A 95 29.72 20.43 10.98
C PRO A 95 29.93 21.63 10.07
N ASP A 96 30.41 21.39 8.85
CA ASP A 96 30.77 22.44 7.89
C ASP A 96 29.59 22.91 7.02
N ALA A 97 28.38 22.40 7.25
CA ALA A 97 27.21 22.77 6.47
C ALA A 97 26.82 24.25 6.71
N PRO A 98 26.65 25.08 5.65
CA PRO A 98 26.31 26.49 5.76
C PRO A 98 24.81 26.71 6.06
N VAL A 99 24.32 26.17 7.18
CA VAL A 99 22.89 26.13 7.54
C VAL A 99 22.66 26.51 9.00
N ASP A 100 21.43 26.88 9.34
CA ASP A 100 20.99 26.93 10.74
C ASP A 100 20.75 25.52 11.28
N ARG A 101 21.74 25.00 12.01
CA ARG A 101 21.70 23.63 12.56
C ARG A 101 20.52 23.42 13.52
N ALA A 102 20.11 24.45 14.27
CA ALA A 102 18.98 24.34 15.20
C ALA A 102 17.64 24.22 14.45
N ALA A 103 17.45 25.01 13.39
CA ALA A 103 16.26 24.93 12.54
C ALA A 103 16.17 23.56 11.83
N TRP A 104 17.29 23.06 11.31
CA TRP A 104 17.36 21.76 10.64
C TRP A 104 17.17 20.58 11.60
N ALA A 105 17.67 20.67 12.84
CA ALA A 105 17.42 19.67 13.88
C ALA A 105 15.92 19.58 14.21
N ARG A 106 15.25 20.73 14.39
CA ARG A 106 13.79 20.78 14.64
C ARG A 106 12.98 20.22 13.47
N TYR A 107 13.34 20.58 12.24
CA TYR A 107 12.71 20.03 11.03
C TYR A 107 12.83 18.50 10.97
N ARG A 108 14.03 17.94 11.20
CA ARG A 108 14.24 16.49 11.19
C ARG A 108 13.52 15.78 12.35
N GLN A 109 13.41 16.42 13.50
CA GLN A 109 12.64 15.91 14.63
C GLN A 109 11.15 15.84 14.27
N ALA A 110 10.59 16.93 13.76
CA ALA A 110 9.19 16.98 13.31
C ALA A 110 8.90 15.89 12.25
N LEU A 111 9.80 15.67 11.29
CA LEU A 111 9.66 14.57 10.31
C LEU A 111 9.57 13.18 10.97
N ARG A 112 10.37 12.91 12.01
CA ARG A 112 10.37 11.61 12.70
C ARG A 112 9.10 11.37 13.50
N GLU A 113 8.47 12.44 13.98
CA GLU A 113 7.23 12.40 14.75
C GLU A 113 5.98 12.17 13.87
N LEU A 114 6.02 12.52 12.58
CA LEU A 114 4.88 12.41 11.66
C LEU A 114 4.14 11.06 11.63
N PRO A 115 4.80 9.88 11.62
CA PRO A 115 4.08 8.61 11.57
C PRO A 115 3.18 8.34 12.79
N GLN A 116 3.38 9.07 13.88
CA GLN A 116 2.58 8.96 15.10
C GLN A 116 1.54 10.07 15.23
N SER A 117 1.79 11.26 14.65
CA SER A 117 0.98 12.46 14.85
C SER A 117 0.15 12.90 13.65
N ALA A 118 0.42 12.39 12.45
CA ALA A 118 -0.25 12.81 11.23
C ALA A 118 -1.31 11.81 10.74
N ASP A 119 -2.33 12.32 10.07
CA ASP A 119 -3.26 11.50 9.29
C ASP A 119 -2.50 10.83 8.13
N PRO A 120 -2.48 9.50 8.02
CA PRO A 120 -1.85 8.80 6.90
C PRO A 120 -2.43 9.17 5.53
N PHE A 121 -3.69 9.59 5.45
CA PHE A 121 -4.36 9.93 4.20
C PHE A 121 -4.10 11.37 3.75
N ASP A 122 -3.88 12.29 4.69
CA ASP A 122 -3.51 13.68 4.40
C ASP A 122 -2.42 14.21 5.35
N PRO A 123 -1.17 13.70 5.23
CA PRO A 123 -0.09 14.10 6.12
C PRO A 123 0.44 15.49 5.79
N VAL A 124 0.37 16.39 6.77
CA VAL A 124 0.99 17.72 6.71
C VAL A 124 2.49 17.61 7.06
N PHE A 125 3.37 17.85 6.08
CA PHE A 125 4.81 17.83 6.29
C PHE A 125 5.34 19.20 6.74
N PRO A 126 6.34 19.23 7.66
CA PRO A 126 6.96 20.48 8.06
C PRO A 126 7.63 21.16 6.85
N ARG A 127 7.62 22.49 6.84
CA ARG A 127 8.31 23.27 5.80
C ARG A 127 9.82 23.16 6.01
N ARG A 128 10.54 22.94 4.91
CA ARG A 128 12.01 22.90 4.89
C ARG A 128 12.58 24.27 5.34
N PRO A 129 13.60 24.30 6.23
CA PRO A 129 14.29 25.53 6.60
C PRO A 129 15.16 26.08 5.45
N ASP A 130 15.35 27.40 5.45
CA ASP A 130 16.23 28.08 4.50
C ASP A 130 17.71 27.91 4.85
N LEU A 131 18.57 28.20 3.88
CA LEU A 131 20.01 28.30 4.09
C LEU A 131 20.35 29.57 4.87
N LYS A 132 21.46 29.54 5.60
CA LYS A 132 21.92 30.71 6.33
C LYS A 132 22.32 31.79 5.32
N GLY A 133 21.61 32.93 5.31
CA GLY A 133 21.84 34.05 4.38
C GLY A 133 20.94 34.06 3.12
N GLY A 134 19.94 33.20 3.03
CA GLY A 134 19.04 33.09 1.86
C GLY A 134 17.81 34.01 1.84
N SER A 135 17.70 34.99 2.74
CA SER A 135 16.64 36.00 2.67
C SER A 135 17.20 37.28 2.04
N THR A 136 17.00 37.44 0.73
CA THR A 136 16.92 38.73 0.06
C THR A 136 15.50 38.88 -0.47
#